data_AF-A0A0K0DKV9-F1
#
_entry.id   AF-A0A0K0DKV9-F1
#
_cell.length_a   1.000
_cell.length_b   1.000
_cell.length_c   1.000
_cell.angle_alpha   90.00
_cell.angle_beta   90.00
_cell.angle_gamma   90.00
#
_symmetry.space_group_name_H-M   'P 1'
#
loop_
_entity.id
_entity.type
_entity.pdbx_description
1 polymer ?
#
loop_
_entity_poly.entity_id
_entity_poly.type
_entity_poly.pdbx_seq_one_letter_code
_entity_poly.pdbx_strand_id
1 'polypeptide(L)'
;MGRIFIENHDTLATGSSGSAMLFHRAWNLDYSEAQHRDMMTGKHIVRDVKCRICHERVGWMYEFAMEESQRYKEARVILEKALVDEEDGFPDPAGALETHEQPPSYEFNVAKIRNIWRSTRNSTKSFVKAELKIR
;
A
#
# COMPACT_ATOMS: atom_id res chain seq x y z
N MET A 1 4.37 -17.74 0.95
CA MET A 1 5.01 -16.47 0.53
C MET A 1 4.00 -15.36 0.72
N GLY A 2 4.27 -14.41 1.62
CA GLY A 2 3.38 -13.26 1.85
C GLY A 2 3.67 -12.13 0.86
N ARG A 3 2.65 -11.29 0.61
CA ARG A 3 2.70 -10.15 -0.30
C ARG A 3 2.11 -8.93 0.40
N ILE A 4 2.70 -7.76 0.18
CA ILE A 4 2.23 -6.49 0.73
C ILE A 4 1.98 -5.55 -0.44
N PHE A 5 0.81 -4.93 -0.45
CA PHE A 5 0.49 -3.92 -1.44
C PHE A 5 0.78 -2.55 -0.87
N ILE A 6 1.37 -1.68 -1.67
CA ILE A 6 1.78 -0.35 -1.22
C ILE A 6 1.30 0.71 -2.21
N GLU A 7 1.09 1.91 -1.67
CA GLU A 7 1.13 3.11 -2.48
C GLU A 7 2.59 3.49 -2.77
N ASN A 8 2.82 4.43 -3.70
CA ASN A 8 4.16 4.99 -3.95
C ASN A 8 4.90 5.29 -2.63
N HIS A 9 6.19 4.99 -2.58
CA HIS A 9 7.00 5.34 -1.40
C HIS A 9 7.16 6.85 -1.29
N ASP A 10 7.05 7.37 -0.07
CA ASP A 10 7.19 8.82 0.16
C ASP A 10 8.65 9.21 0.33
N THR A 11 9.42 8.45 1.11
CA THR A 11 10.79 8.82 1.51
C THR A 11 11.58 7.60 1.97
N LEU A 12 12.90 7.61 1.75
CA LEU A 12 13.83 6.67 2.37
C LEU A 12 13.96 6.93 3.87
N ALA A 13 14.04 5.86 4.65
CA ALA A 13 14.15 5.91 6.11
C ALA A 13 15.20 4.91 6.62
N THR A 14 15.51 4.99 7.90
CA THR A 14 16.36 4.03 8.60
C THR A 14 15.50 3.14 9.49
N GLY A 15 15.52 1.84 9.20
CA GLY A 15 14.88 0.78 9.97
C GLY A 15 15.81 0.18 11.04
N SER A 16 15.34 -0.86 11.74
CA SER A 16 16.19 -1.63 12.67
C SER A 16 17.29 -2.39 11.95
N SER A 17 17.02 -2.89 10.75
CA SER A 17 17.96 -3.62 9.89
C SER A 17 18.73 -2.71 8.92
N GLY A 18 18.78 -1.40 9.16
CA GLY A 18 19.44 -0.44 8.26
C GLY A 18 18.46 0.28 7.34
N SER A 19 18.44 -0.03 6.03
CA SER A 19 17.63 0.74 5.07
C SER A 19 16.15 0.33 5.09
N ALA A 20 15.26 1.31 5.03
CA ALA A 20 13.82 1.12 5.02
C ALA A 20 13.11 2.19 4.16
N MET A 21 11.82 1.98 3.91
CA MET A 21 10.98 2.88 3.14
C MET A 21 9.74 3.27 3.93
N LEU A 22 9.36 4.55 3.84
CA LEU A 22 8.17 5.09 4.50
C LEU A 22 7.02 5.23 3.48
N PHE A 23 5.87 4.71 3.85
CA PHE A 23 4.67 4.66 3.02
C PHE A 23 3.49 5.32 3.73
N HIS A 24 2.72 6.09 2.97
CA HIS A 24 1.45 6.62 3.45
C HIS A 24 0.40 5.50 3.63
N ARG A 25 0.35 4.54 2.69
CA ARG A 25 -0.59 3.41 2.72
C ARG A 25 0.08 2.10 2.35
N ALA A 26 -0.21 1.08 3.15
CA ALA A 26 0.17 -0.30 2.90
C ALA A 26 -0.98 -1.23 3.32
N TRP A 27 -1.20 -2.31 2.57
CA TRP A 27 -2.29 -3.27 2.77
C TRP A 27 -1.76 -4.69 2.96
N ASN A 28 -2.64 -5.57 3.43
CA ASN A 28 -2.35 -6.96 3.82
C ASN A 28 -1.45 -7.08 5.07
N LEU A 29 -1.69 -6.19 6.02
CA LEU A 29 -0.92 -6.05 7.25
C LEU A 29 -1.81 -6.20 8.48
N ASP A 30 -1.24 -6.77 9.54
CA ASP A 30 -1.78 -6.75 10.90
C ASP A 30 -0.86 -5.92 11.80
N TYR A 31 -1.47 -5.17 12.72
CA TYR A 31 -0.79 -4.26 13.64
C TYR A 31 -0.83 -4.85 15.05
N SER A 32 0.32 -4.85 15.70
CA SER A 32 0.45 -5.22 17.11
C SER A 32 -0.04 -4.13 18.06
N GLU A 33 0.07 -4.39 19.37
CA GLU A 33 -0.20 -3.39 20.40
C GLU A 33 0.75 -2.19 20.31
N ALA A 34 0.26 -1.04 20.77
CA ALA A 34 1.02 0.19 20.82
C ALA A 34 2.18 0.07 21.80
N GLN A 35 3.37 0.50 21.38
CA GLN A 35 4.59 0.46 22.18
C GLN A 35 5.31 1.80 22.11
N HIS A 36 5.86 2.23 23.24
CA HIS A 36 6.77 3.37 23.27
C HIS A 36 8.14 2.97 22.72
N ARG A 37 8.70 3.79 21.83
CA ARG A 37 10.08 3.66 21.36
C ARG A 37 10.78 5.01 21.35
N ASP A 38 11.98 5.03 21.92
CA ASP A 38 12.92 6.13 21.77
C ASP A 38 13.71 5.92 20.48
N MET A 39 13.67 6.92 19.60
CA MET A 39 14.36 6.91 18.30
C MET A 39 15.26 8.13 18.17
N MET A 40 16.13 8.15 17.16
CA MET A 40 17.03 9.29 16.90
C MET A 40 16.27 10.61 16.73
N THR A 41 15.03 10.57 16.22
CA THR A 41 14.20 11.77 16.00
C THR A 41 13.25 12.07 17.17
N GLY A 42 13.43 11.43 18.33
CA GLY A 42 12.61 11.64 19.53
C GLY A 42 11.73 10.44 19.90
N LYS A 43 10.80 10.67 20.83
CA LYS A 43 9.90 9.64 21.37
C LYS A 43 8.71 9.42 20.46
N HIS A 44 8.33 8.15 20.27
CA HIS A 44 7.20 7.77 19.45
C HIS A 44 6.39 6.66 20.12
N ILE A 45 5.10 6.58 19.78
CA ILE A 45 4.27 5.39 19.97
C ILE A 45 4.14 4.71 18.62
N VAL A 46 4.45 3.42 18.56
CA VAL A 46 4.50 2.65 17.32
C VAL A 46 3.84 1.29 17.49
N ARG A 47 3.45 0.68 16.37
CA ARG A 47 2.95 -0.70 16.31
C ARG A 47 3.80 -1.49 15.34
N ASP A 48 4.34 -2.64 15.76
CA ASP A 48 4.94 -3.57 14.80
C ASP A 48 3.88 -4.02 13.79
N VAL A 49 4.34 -4.18 12.56
CA VAL A 49 3.56 -4.51 11.39
C VAL A 49 3.99 -5.90 10.90
N LYS A 50 3.01 -6.78 10.73
CA LYS A 50 3.20 -8.15 10.26
C LYS A 50 2.35 -8.40 9.03
N CYS A 51 2.79 -9.30 8.15
CA CYS A 51 1.95 -9.75 7.04
C CYS A 51 0.79 -10.58 7.57
N ARG A 52 -0.43 -10.30 7.09
CA ARG A 52 -1.62 -11.06 7.48
C ARG A 52 -1.57 -12.54 7.06
N ILE A 53 -0.80 -12.86 6.02
CA ILE A 53 -0.77 -14.20 5.42
C ILE A 53 0.36 -15.07 6.00
N CYS A 54 1.59 -14.55 6.07
CA CYS A 54 2.73 -15.32 6.58
C CYS A 54 3.12 -14.98 8.01
N HIS A 55 2.49 -13.96 8.62
CA HIS A 55 2.73 -13.51 10.00
C HIS A 55 4.16 -13.02 10.31
N GLU A 56 5.00 -12.88 9.29
CA GLU A 56 6.35 -12.34 9.43
C GLU A 56 6.31 -10.84 9.71
N ARG A 57 7.19 -10.37 10.60
CA ARG A 57 7.33 -8.95 10.90
C ARG A 57 8.10 -8.30 9.76
N VAL A 58 7.56 -7.22 9.22
CA VAL A 58 8.13 -6.52 8.05
C VAL A 58 8.50 -5.06 8.34
N GLY A 59 8.09 -4.54 9.49
CA GLY A 59 8.39 -3.17 9.92
C GLY A 59 7.45 -2.70 11.04
N TRP A 60 7.10 -1.41 11.02
CA TRP A 60 6.22 -0.79 12.03
C TRP A 60 5.46 0.43 11.49
N MET A 61 4.45 0.87 12.22
CA MET A 61 3.65 2.07 11.93
C MET A 61 3.79 3.07 13.07
N TYR A 62 3.87 4.36 12.74
CA TYR A 62 3.91 5.44 13.74
C TYR A 62 2.49 5.84 14.14
N GLU A 63 2.09 5.52 15.36
CA GLU A 63 0.78 5.89 15.87
C GLU A 63 0.77 7.33 16.39
N PHE A 64 1.84 7.74 17.08
CA PHE A 64 1.97 9.09 17.61
C PHE A 64 3.43 9.53 17.67
N ALA A 65 3.69 10.81 17.42
CA ALA A 65 4.99 11.44 17.60
C ALA A 65 4.91 12.56 18.64
N MET A 66 5.80 12.53 19.64
CA MET A 66 5.80 13.55 20.70
C MET A 66 6.31 14.90 20.21
N GLU A 67 7.20 14.90 19.22
CA GLU A 67 7.78 16.10 18.61
C GLU A 67 6.93 16.57 17.43
N GLU A 68 6.52 17.84 17.43
CA GLU A 68 5.67 18.40 16.36
C GLU A 68 6.30 18.26 14.97
N SER A 69 7.61 18.44 14.89
CA SER A 69 8.40 18.27 13.66
C SER A 69 8.33 16.86 13.06
N GLN A 70 7.92 15.87 13.84
CA GLN A 70 7.84 14.46 13.45
C GLN A 70 6.42 13.98 13.18
N ARG A 71 5.40 14.80 13.41
CA ARG A 71 3.98 14.44 13.21
C ARG A 71 3.66 14.03 11.77
N TYR A 72 4.46 14.47 10.80
CA TYR A 72 4.31 14.01 9.42
C TYR A 72 4.44 12.48 9.28
N LYS A 73 5.10 11.79 10.22
CA LYS A 73 5.24 10.33 10.25
C LYS A 73 4.00 9.61 10.77
N GLU A 74 3.12 10.29 11.51
CA GLU A 74 1.92 9.68 12.08
C GLU A 74 1.06 9.00 11.00
N ALA A 75 0.53 7.83 11.34
CA ALA A 75 -0.17 6.90 10.45
C ALA A 75 0.63 6.36 9.26
N ARG A 76 1.94 6.65 9.13
CA ARG A 76 2.78 6.08 8.07
C ARG A 76 3.42 4.77 8.51
N VAL A 77 3.61 3.88 7.54
CA VAL A 77 4.20 2.56 7.71
C VAL A 77 5.63 2.56 7.19
N ILE A 78 6.57 2.08 7.98
CA ILE A 78 7.92 1.79 7.53
C ILE A 78 8.04 0.28 7.23
N LEU A 79 8.60 -0.06 6.07
CA LEU A 79 8.93 -1.44 5.71
C LEU A 79 10.44 -1.56 5.52
N GLU A 80 11.03 -2.58 6.14
CA GLU A 80 12.47 -2.79 6.13
C GLU A 80 12.90 -3.49 4.83
N LYS A 81 13.80 -2.88 4.06
CA LYS A 81 14.26 -3.43 2.76
C LYS A 81 14.96 -4.78 2.89
N ALA A 82 15.42 -5.13 4.09
CA ALA A 82 16.02 -6.43 4.34
C ALA A 82 14.99 -7.57 4.32
N LEU A 83 13.69 -7.27 4.46
CA LEU A 83 12.61 -8.22 4.66
C LEU A 83 11.64 -8.30 3.47
N VAL A 84 11.77 -7.40 2.51
CA VAL A 84 10.88 -7.29 1.35
C VAL A 84 11.66 -7.06 0.05
N ASP A 85 11.18 -7.65 -1.03
CA ASP A 85 11.66 -7.44 -2.39
C ASP A 85 10.56 -6.73 -3.21
N GLU A 86 10.96 -5.72 -3.99
CA GLU A 86 10.07 -5.03 -4.93
C GLU A 86 9.82 -5.92 -6.15
N GLU A 87 8.54 -6.16 -6.50
CA GLU A 87 8.14 -6.81 -7.75
C GLU A 87 7.32 -5.83 -8.60
N ASP A 88 7.46 -5.92 -9.93
CA ASP A 88 6.67 -5.11 -10.86
C ASP A 88 5.18 -5.45 -10.68
N GLY A 89 4.37 -4.42 -10.39
CA GLY A 89 2.94 -4.58 -10.10
C GLY A 89 2.18 -5.25 -11.26
N PHE A 90 1.04 -5.86 -10.94
CA PHE A 90 0.18 -6.45 -11.97
C PHE A 90 -0.27 -5.38 -12.98
N PRO A 91 -0.15 -5.64 -14.30
CA PRO A 91 -0.73 -4.75 -15.30
C PRO A 91 -2.24 -4.68 -15.07
N ASP A 92 -2.80 -3.48 -15.09
CA ASP A 92 -4.24 -3.27 -14.99
C ASP A 92 -4.93 -4.12 -16.07
N PRO A 93 -5.75 -5.13 -15.73
CA PRO A 93 -6.45 -5.93 -16.72
C PRO A 93 -7.41 -5.07 -17.55
N ALA A 94 -7.82 -3.89 -17.07
CA ALA A 94 -8.60 -2.93 -17.85
C ALA A 94 -7.77 -2.19 -18.92
N GLY A 95 -6.44 -2.13 -18.77
CA GLY A 95 -5.52 -1.61 -19.79
C GLY A 95 -5.13 -2.64 -20.87
N ALA A 96 -5.44 -3.92 -20.65
CA ALA A 96 -5.16 -5.00 -21.59
C ALA A 96 -6.28 -5.24 -22.62
N LEU A 97 -7.39 -4.50 -22.54
CA LEU A 97 -8.51 -4.57 -23.48
C LEU A 97 -8.44 -3.46 -24.56
N GLU A 98 -7.29 -3.31 -25.22
CA GLU A 98 -7.18 -2.54 -26.46
C GLU A 98 -6.46 -3.34 -27.55
N THR A 99 -6.97 -4.53 -27.87
CA THR A 99 -6.74 -5.18 -29.17
C THR A 99 -8.07 -5.72 -29.71
N HIS A 100 -8.34 -5.36 -30.97
CA HIS A 100 -9.62 -5.41 -31.68
C HIS A 100 -10.20 -6.83 -31.90
N GLU A 101 -11.51 -7.00 -31.65
CA GLU A 101 -12.54 -7.41 -32.64
C GLU A 101 -13.95 -7.29 -32.01
N GLN A 102 -14.88 -6.61 -32.68
CA GLN A 102 -16.28 -6.53 -32.25
C GLN A 102 -17.00 -7.86 -32.50
N PRO A 103 -17.54 -8.57 -31.49
CA PRO A 103 -18.52 -9.62 -31.75
C PRO A 103 -19.86 -9.00 -32.20
N PRO A 104 -20.64 -9.70 -33.05
CA PRO A 104 -21.83 -9.15 -33.68
C PRO A 104 -22.89 -8.75 -32.65
N SER A 105 -23.57 -7.65 -32.98
CA SER A 105 -24.55 -6.94 -32.16
C SER A 105 -25.63 -7.87 -31.59
N TYR A 106 -25.64 -8.01 -30.27
CA TYR A 106 -26.86 -8.33 -29.55
C TYR A 106 -27.37 -7.02 -28.94
N GLU A 107 -28.53 -6.58 -29.38
CA GLU A 107 -29.09 -5.26 -29.11
C GLU A 107 -29.54 -5.18 -27.64
N PHE A 108 -28.61 -4.90 -26.74
CA PHE A 108 -28.93 -4.39 -25.41
C PHE A 108 -28.75 -2.88 -25.41
N ASN A 109 -29.82 -2.17 -25.03
CA ASN A 109 -29.94 -0.72 -25.05
C ASN A 109 -28.78 -0.03 -24.27
N VAL A 110 -27.73 0.34 -25.00
CA VAL A 110 -26.45 0.87 -24.49
C VAL A 110 -26.63 2.17 -23.69
N ALA A 111 -27.69 2.93 -23.95
CA ALA A 111 -28.01 4.16 -23.23
C ALA A 111 -28.27 3.93 -21.74
N LYS A 112 -28.86 2.79 -21.35
CA LYS A 112 -29.19 2.49 -19.95
C LYS A 112 -27.96 2.07 -19.16
N ILE A 113 -27.05 1.32 -19.78
CA ILE A 113 -25.79 0.86 -19.16
C ILE A 113 -24.78 2.01 -19.05
N ARG A 114 -24.71 2.92 -20.04
CA ARG A 114 -23.82 4.09 -19.98
C ARG A 114 -24.14 5.05 -18.84
N ASN A 115 -25.41 5.18 -18.45
CA ASN A 115 -25.78 6.09 -17.36
C ASN A 115 -25.48 5.50 -15.97
N ILE A 116 -25.56 4.18 -15.82
CA ILE A 116 -25.14 3.49 -14.59
C ILE A 116 -23.61 3.57 -14.43
N TRP A 117 -22.86 3.30 -15.50
CA TRP A 117 -21.40 3.31 -15.47
C TRP A 117 -20.79 4.72 -15.68
N ARG A 118 -21.56 5.79 -15.89
CA ARG A 118 -21.03 7.18 -15.82
C ARG A 118 -21.13 7.76 -14.42
N SER A 119 -22.15 7.35 -13.66
CA SER A 119 -22.33 7.78 -12.27
C SER A 119 -21.23 7.25 -11.34
N THR A 120 -20.73 6.04 -11.60
CA THR A 120 -19.67 5.41 -10.79
C THR A 120 -18.25 5.55 -11.36
N ARG A 121 -18.06 6.23 -12.51
CA ARG A 121 -16.75 6.31 -13.21
C ARG A 121 -15.78 7.37 -12.70
N ASN A 122 -16.14 8.11 -11.66
CA ASN A 122 -15.29 9.20 -11.15
C ASN A 122 -14.57 8.89 -9.84
N SER A 123 -14.48 7.63 -9.40
CA SER A 123 -13.81 7.33 -8.12
C SER A 123 -13.21 5.93 -7.98
N THR A 124 -12.55 5.40 -9.01
CA THR A 124 -11.62 4.27 -8.83
C THR A 124 -10.35 4.54 -9.62
N LYS A 125 -9.55 5.52 -9.17
CA LYS A 125 -8.11 5.48 -9.43
C LYS A 125 -7.60 4.23 -8.71
N SER A 126 -6.90 3.36 -9.43
CA SER A 126 -6.22 2.20 -8.86
C SER A 126 -5.41 2.62 -7.63
N PHE A 127 -5.82 2.18 -6.44
CA PHE A 127 -5.24 2.61 -5.16
C PHE A 127 -3.93 1.87 -4.83
N VAL A 128 -3.69 0.72 -5.47
CA VAL A 128 -2.47 -0.08 -5.29
C VAL A 128 -1.57 0.14 -6.51
N LYS A 129 -0.32 0.58 -6.28
CA LYS A 129 0.62 0.90 -7.35
C LYS A 129 1.83 -0.02 -7.42
N ALA A 130 2.20 -0.67 -6.32
CA ALA A 130 3.31 -1.63 -6.30
C ALA A 130 3.04 -2.78 -5.32
N GLU A 131 3.75 -3.89 -5.55
CA GLU A 131 3.71 -5.10 -4.75
C GLU A 131 5.09 -5.40 -4.19
N LEU A 132 5.11 -5.80 -2.91
CA LEU A 132 6.31 -6.23 -2.21
C LEU A 132 6.16 -7.69 -1.82
N LYS A 133 7.14 -8.50 -2.19
CA LYS A 133 7.24 -9.90 -1.77
C LYS A 133 8.03 -10.00 -0.49
N ILE A 134 7.53 -10.77 0.47
CA ILE A 134 8.25 -11.01 1.72
C ILE A 134 9.29 -12.11 1.48
N ARG A 135 10.51 -11.85 1.95
CA ARG A 135 11.64 -12.78 1.86
C ARG A 135 11.45 -14.04 2.70
#